data_AF-A0A6G2D9B8-F1
#
_entry.id   AF-A0A6G2D9B8-F1
#
_cell.length_a   1.000
_cell.length_b   1.000
_cell.length_c   1.000
_cell.angle_alpha   90.00
_cell.angle_beta   90.00
_cell.angle_gamma   90.00
#
_symmetry.space_group_name_H-M   'P 1'
#
loop_
_entity.id
_entity.type
_entity.pdbx_description
1 polymer ?
#
loop_
_entity_poly.entity_id
_entity_poly.type
_entity_poly.pdbx_seq_one_letter_code
_entity_poly.pdbx_strand_id
1 'polypeptide(L)' 'SVDIETHEPYKATVERSDPTALPAAGMVMEAVVATVLAQEILEKFSSDNLEELKEAVAKHRDYTKNY' A
#
# COMPACT_ATOMS: atom_id res chain seq x y z
N SER A 1 31.35 1.72 0.34
CA SER A 1 31.20 0.27 0.55
C SER A 1 32.43 -0.23 1.25
N VAL A 2 32.35 -1.37 1.91
CA VAL A 2 33.53 -2.11 2.36
C VAL A 2 33.52 -3.42 1.60
N ASP A 3 34.68 -3.82 1.12
CA ASP A 3 34.87 -5.15 0.57
C ASP A 3 34.73 -6.17 1.70
N ILE A 4 33.82 -7.15 1.55
CA ILE A 4 33.45 -8.09 2.63
C ILE A 4 34.63 -8.99 3.03
N GLU A 5 35.59 -9.23 2.14
CA GLU A 5 36.72 -10.13 2.38
C GLU A 5 37.93 -9.36 2.93
N THR A 6 38.24 -8.20 2.35
CA THR A 6 39.45 -7.43 2.68
C THR A 6 39.22 -6.35 3.73
N HIS A 7 37.96 -6.00 4.00
CA HIS A 7 37.54 -4.89 4.88
C HIS A 7 38.11 -3.53 4.48
N GLU A 8 38.67 -3.40 3.28
CA GLU A 8 39.18 -2.14 2.78
C GLU A 8 38.06 -1.26 2.19
N PRO A 9 38.23 0.08 2.21
CA PRO A 9 37.24 0.98 1.63
C PRO A 9 37.14 0.81 0.10
N TYR A 10 35.97 0.42 -0.39
CA TYR A 10 35.69 0.27 -1.82
C TYR A 10 34.49 1.14 -2.26
N LYS A 11 34.56 1.70 -3.47
CA LYS A 11 33.47 2.48 -4.05
C LYS A 11 32.37 1.54 -4.54
N ALA A 12 31.18 1.62 -3.92
CA ALA A 12 30.05 0.79 -4.33
C ALA A 12 29.68 1.05 -5.79
N THR A 13 29.41 -0.03 -6.52
CA THR A 13 28.85 0.04 -7.87
C THR A 13 27.46 0.67 -7.81
N VAL A 14 27.14 1.51 -8.79
CA VAL A 14 25.82 2.12 -8.92
C VAL A 14 24.93 1.13 -9.67
N GLU A 15 24.02 0.46 -8.94
CA GLU A 15 23.13 -0.57 -9.48
C GLU A 15 21.96 0.01 -10.31
N ARG A 16 21.57 1.27 -10.04
CA ARG A 16 20.48 1.97 -10.73
C ARG A 16 20.85 3.42 -10.99
N SER A 17 20.48 3.91 -12.18
CA SER A 17 20.83 5.24 -12.67
C SER A 17 19.75 6.31 -12.47
N ASP A 18 18.59 5.96 -11.89
CA ASP A 18 17.51 6.93 -11.71
C ASP A 18 17.89 8.02 -10.69
N PRO A 19 17.73 9.31 -11.05
CA PRO A 19 18.07 10.41 -10.15
C PRO A 19 17.06 10.57 -9.00
N THR A 20 15.83 10.07 -9.17
CA THR A 20 14.82 10.02 -8.10
C THR A 20 13.81 8.91 -8.35
N ALA A 21 13.52 8.13 -7.31
CA ALA A 21 12.45 7.12 -7.31
C ALA A 21 11.15 7.64 -6.65
N LEU A 22 11.12 8.91 -6.20
CA LEU A 22 10.06 9.43 -5.35
C LEU A 22 8.65 9.34 -5.98
N PRO A 23 8.43 9.70 -7.26
CA PRO A 23 7.09 9.60 -7.86
C PRO A 23 6.59 8.15 -7.93
N ALA A 24 7.48 7.22 -8.29
CA ALA A 24 7.15 5.80 -8.37
C ALA A 24 6.88 5.21 -6.98
N ALA A 25 7.67 5.60 -5.97
CA ALA A 25 7.44 5.21 -4.58
C ALA A 25 6.09 5.74 -4.06
N GLY A 26 5.68 6.94 -4.46
CA GLY A 26 4.35 7.51 -4.18
C GLY A 26 3.22 6.58 -4.63
N MET A 27 3.24 6.15 -5.88
CA MET A 27 2.23 5.24 -6.42
C MET A 27 2.20 3.89 -5.69
N VAL A 28 3.37 3.35 -5.32
CA VAL A 28 3.46 2.11 -4.56
C VAL A 28 2.83 2.27 -3.17
N MET A 29 3.08 3.39 -2.49
CA MET A 29 2.48 3.67 -1.19
C MET A 29 0.95 3.75 -1.26
N GLU A 30 0.40 4.44 -2.27
CA GLU A 30 -1.05 4.50 -2.48
C GLU A 30 -1.65 3.11 -2.71
N ALA A 31 -1.00 2.27 -3.52
CA ALA A 31 -1.45 0.91 -3.77
C ALA A 31 -1.44 0.05 -2.49
N VAL A 32 -0.39 0.15 -1.68
CA VAL A 32 -0.30 -0.57 -0.39
C VAL A 32 -1.43 -0.12 0.54
N VAL A 33 -1.68 1.19 0.66
CA VAL A 33 -2.78 1.71 1.49
C VAL A 33 -4.14 1.21 0.98
N ALA A 34 -4.36 1.22 -0.34
CA ALA A 34 -5.60 0.71 -0.94
C ALA A 34 -5.82 -0.77 -0.62
N THR A 35 -4.77 -1.60 -0.64
CA THR A 35 -4.90 -3.03 -0.29
C THR A 35 -5.30 -3.24 1.17
N VAL A 36 -4.70 -2.50 2.11
CA VAL A 36 -5.03 -2.62 3.53
C VAL A 36 -6.46 -2.14 3.79
N LEU A 37 -6.87 -1.00 3.21
CA LEU A 37 -8.24 -0.51 3.34
C LEU A 37 -9.26 -1.49 2.76
N ALA A 38 -8.96 -2.11 1.63
CA ALA A 38 -9.84 -3.11 1.04
C ALA A 38 -9.98 -4.33 1.96
N GLN A 39 -8.89 -4.84 2.54
CA GLN A 39 -8.94 -5.95 3.49
C GLN A 39 -9.85 -5.64 4.69
N GLU A 40 -9.64 -4.50 5.35
CA GLU A 40 -10.45 -4.09 6.51
C GLU A 40 -11.94 -3.90 6.16
N ILE A 41 -12.25 -3.40 4.96
CA ILE A 41 -13.62 -3.26 4.47
C ILE A 41 -14.25 -4.64 4.26
N LEU A 42 -13.54 -5.57 3.63
CA LEU A 42 -14.04 -6.93 3.38
C LEU A 42 -14.16 -7.74 4.68
N GLU A 43 -13.34 -7.49 5.69
CA GLU A 43 -13.48 -8.12 7.01
C GLU A 43 -14.70 -7.61 7.78
N LYS A 44 -15.06 -6.32 7.60
CA LYS A 44 -16.18 -5.70 8.32
C LYS A 44 -17.55 -5.96 7.68
N PHE A 45 -17.63 -6.09 6.37
CA PHE A 45 -18.88 -6.14 5.62
C PHE A 45 -19.01 -7.45 4.83
N SER A 46 -20.25 -7.91 4.63
CA SER A 46 -20.50 -9.06 3.74
C SER A 46 -19.98 -8.76 2.34
N SER A 47 -19.14 -9.65 1.82
CA SER A 47 -18.34 -9.37 0.61
C SER A 47 -18.40 -10.46 -0.45
N ASP A 48 -19.33 -11.41 -0.33
CA ASP A 48 -19.49 -12.51 -1.30
C ASP A 48 -19.88 -12.00 -2.70
N ASN A 49 -20.57 -10.86 -2.76
CA ASN A 49 -20.83 -10.15 -4.00
C ASN A 49 -20.65 -8.63 -3.83
N LEU A 50 -20.28 -7.96 -4.92
CA LEU A 50 -19.93 -6.55 -4.90
C LEU A 50 -21.15 -5.64 -4.61
N GLU A 51 -22.34 -6.04 -5.06
CA GLU A 51 -23.56 -5.25 -4.83
C GLU A 51 -23.97 -5.26 -3.35
N GLU A 52 -23.93 -6.40 -2.71
CA GLU A 52 -24.17 -6.58 -1.27
C GLU A 52 -23.14 -5.82 -0.43
N LEU A 53 -21.86 -5.85 -0.84
CA LEU A 53 -20.83 -5.05 -0.18
C LEU A 53 -21.17 -3.56 -0.24
N LYS A 54 -21.57 -3.05 -1.41
CA LYS A 54 -21.97 -1.64 -1.58
C LYS A 54 -23.19 -1.30 -0.72
N GLU A 55 -24.20 -2.16 -0.70
CA GLU A 55 -25.41 -1.97 0.10
C GLU A 55 -25.10 -1.97 1.61
N ALA A 56 -24.28 -2.90 2.08
CA ALA A 56 -23.86 -3.00 3.48
C ALA A 56 -23.08 -1.75 3.92
N VAL A 57 -22.14 -1.28 3.09
CA VAL A 57 -21.38 -0.05 3.34
C VAL A 57 -22.28 1.18 3.33
N ALA A 58 -23.22 1.29 2.37
CA ALA A 58 -24.15 2.41 2.28
C ALA A 58 -25.06 2.47 3.53
N LYS A 59 -25.63 1.34 3.93
CA LYS A 59 -26.44 1.22 5.14
C LYS A 59 -25.67 1.62 6.39
N HIS A 60 -24.40 1.20 6.51
CA HIS A 60 -23.55 1.60 7.63
C HIS A 60 -23.27 3.10 7.64
N ARG A 61 -23.02 3.69 6.45
CA ARG A 61 -22.82 5.12 6.30
C ARG A 61 -24.07 5.91 6.71
N ASP A 62 -25.25 5.46 6.33
CA ASP A 62 -26.52 6.10 6.70
C ASP A 62 -26.79 5.98 8.21
N TYR A 63 -26.51 4.82 8.80
CA TYR A 63 -26.55 4.66 10.26
C TYR A 63 -25.64 5.67 10.98
N THR A 64 -24.39 5.82 10.54
CA THR A 64 -23.44 6.76 11.15
C THR A 64 -23.77 8.24 10.94
N LYS A 65 -24.62 8.58 9.96
CA LYS A 65 -25.05 9.96 9.70
C LYS A 65 -26.29 10.36 10.49
N ASN A 66 -27.13 9.39 10.82
CA ASN A 66 -28.38 9.60 11.53
C ASN A 66 -28.24 9.48 13.06
N TYR A 67 -27.02 9.30 13.54
CA TYR A 67 -26.63 9.24 14.95
C TYR A 67 -25.63 10.36 15.23
#